data_AF-A0A2D6MV42-F1
#
_entry.id   AF-A0A2D6MV42-F1
#
_cell.length_a   1.000
_cell.length_b   1.000
_cell.length_c   1.000
_cell.angle_alpha   90.00
_cell.angle_beta   90.00
_cell.angle_gamma   90.00
#
_symmetry.space_group_name_H-M   'P 1'
#
loop_
_entity.id
_entity.type
_entity.pdbx_description
1 polymer ?
#
loop_
_entity_poly.entity_id
_entity_poly.type
_entity_poly.pdbx_seq_one_letter_code
_entity_poly.pdbx_strand_id
1 'polypeptide(L)'
;MELFDVEMEIRSLTDVVKMFQMREHRLPTDAEWPRFLFEGSENHPDPYVDTEWLCNGEVNDRWGNAFVYRRFKTGERDDFEIVSWGADGVPGGEGRDADTSSKRR
;
A
#
# COMPACT_ATOMS: atom_id res chain seq x y z
N MET A 1 9.65 17.86 -10.31
CA MET A 1 9.15 16.66 -9.63
C MET A 1 7.65 16.84 -9.55
N GLU A 2 6.92 16.24 -10.49
CA GLU A 2 5.46 16.25 -10.43
C GLU A 2 5.10 15.44 -9.18
N LEU A 3 4.56 16.10 -8.16
CA LEU A 3 4.07 15.40 -6.97
C LEU A 3 2.90 14.55 -7.44
N PHE A 4 3.10 13.23 -7.51
CA PHE A 4 1.98 12.31 -7.63
C PHE A 4 1.02 12.57 -6.47
N ASP A 5 -0.27 12.57 -6.78
CA ASP A 5 -1.29 12.65 -5.75
C ASP A 5 -1.23 11.37 -4.91
N VAL A 6 -1.41 11.47 -3.60
CA VAL A 6 -1.41 10.31 -2.69
C VAL A 6 -2.51 9.31 -3.09
N GLU A 7 -3.59 9.79 -3.69
CA GLU A 7 -4.65 8.94 -4.27
C GLU A 7 -4.11 8.03 -5.39
N MET A 8 -3.22 8.55 -6.24
CA MET A 8 -2.59 7.77 -7.31
C MET A 8 -1.58 6.77 -6.72
N GLU A 9 -0.86 7.15 -5.67
CA GLU A 9 0.05 6.26 -4.96
C GLU A 9 -0.70 5.06 -4.35
N ILE A 10 -1.79 5.35 -3.63
CA ILE A 10 -2.69 4.35 -3.05
C ILE A 10 -3.28 3.45 -4.13
N ARG A 11 -3.68 4.00 -5.27
CA ARG A 11 -4.23 3.23 -6.38
C ARG A 11 -3.20 2.24 -6.94
N SER A 12 -1.97 2.68 -7.20
CA SER A 12 -0.89 1.82 -7.68
C SER A 12 -0.59 0.68 -6.70
N LEU A 13 -0.47 0.98 -5.40
CA LEU A 13 -0.25 -0.06 -4.39
C LEU A 13 -1.43 -1.03 -4.29
N THR A 14 -2.66 -0.53 -4.42
CA THR A 14 -3.87 -1.36 -4.45
C THR A 14 -3.85 -2.34 -5.62
N ASP A 15 -3.43 -1.89 -6.80
CA ASP A 15 -3.35 -2.75 -7.99
C ASP A 15 -2.25 -3.81 -7.85
N VAL A 16 -1.13 -3.48 -7.22
CA VAL A 16 -0.05 -4.44 -6.91
C VAL A 16 -0.50 -5.51 -5.90
N VAL A 17 -1.17 -5.12 -4.81
CA VAL A 17 -1.71 -6.08 -3.84
C VAL A 17 -2.73 -7.02 -4.50
N LYS A 18 -3.55 -6.51 -5.43
CA LYS A 18 -4.45 -7.36 -6.23
C LYS A 18 -3.68 -8.29 -7.16
N MET A 19 -2.58 -7.85 -7.75
CA MET A 19 -1.72 -8.72 -8.56
C MET A 19 -1.13 -9.86 -7.72
N PHE A 20 -0.64 -9.56 -6.51
CA PHE A 20 -0.22 -10.59 -5.56
C PHE A 20 -1.37 -11.56 -5.25
N GLN A 21 -2.56 -11.04 -4.95
CA GLN A 21 -3.73 -11.87 -4.68
C GLN A 21 -4.09 -12.82 -5.83
N MET A 22 -3.95 -12.36 -7.08
CA MET A 22 -4.18 -13.20 -8.25
C MET A 22 -3.11 -14.29 -8.43
N ARG A 23 -1.84 -14.00 -8.09
CA ARG A 23 -0.71 -14.94 -8.23
C ARG A 23 -0.69 -15.99 -7.11
N GLU A 24 -0.94 -15.55 -5.88
CA GLU A 24 -0.81 -16.36 -4.66
C GLU A 24 -2.15 -16.93 -4.16
N HIS A 25 -3.27 -16.50 -4.76
CA HIS A 25 -4.63 -16.84 -4.31
C HIS A 25 -4.94 -16.45 -2.86
N ARG A 26 -4.16 -15.51 -2.29
CA ARG A 26 -4.31 -14.97 -0.93
C ARG A 26 -3.78 -13.54 -0.88
N LEU A 27 -4.21 -12.77 0.11
CA LEU A 27 -3.61 -11.46 0.39
C LEU A 27 -2.20 -11.61 1.01
N PRO A 28 -1.30 -10.63 0.81
CA PRO A 28 -0.04 -10.55 1.56
C PRO A 28 -0.31 -10.55 3.06
N THR A 29 0.50 -11.23 3.85
CA THR A 29 0.43 -11.14 5.31
C THR A 29 1.04 -9.84 5.81
N ASP A 30 0.75 -9.45 7.05
CA ASP A 30 1.33 -8.24 7.65
C ASP A 30 2.85 -8.35 7.79
N ALA A 31 3.39 -9.57 7.84
CA ALA A 31 4.83 -9.83 7.82
C ALA A 31 5.44 -9.79 6.40
N GLU A 32 4.65 -10.02 5.35
CA GLU A 32 5.09 -9.88 3.97
C GLU A 32 5.01 -8.43 3.51
N TRP A 33 4.13 -7.62 4.11
CA TRP A 33 4.08 -6.19 3.86
C TRP A 33 5.27 -5.47 4.53
N PRO A 34 5.95 -4.52 3.84
CA PRO A 34 5.88 -4.24 2.40
C PRO A 34 6.88 -5.07 1.57
N ARG A 35 7.67 -5.95 2.20
CA ARG A 35 8.76 -6.71 1.55
C ARG A 35 8.39 -7.39 0.24
N PHE A 36 7.21 -7.98 0.13
CA PHE A 36 6.78 -8.67 -1.10
C PHE A 36 6.80 -7.76 -2.33
N LEU A 37 6.59 -6.46 -2.15
CA LEU A 37 6.62 -5.50 -3.27
C LEU A 37 7.98 -5.47 -3.96
N PHE A 38 9.04 -5.72 -3.21
CA PHE A 38 10.43 -5.60 -3.65
C PHE A 38 11.11 -6.95 -3.86
N GLU A 39 10.71 -7.97 -3.10
CA GLU A 39 11.30 -9.32 -3.15
C GLU A 39 10.45 -10.30 -3.98
N GLY A 40 9.23 -9.91 -4.36
CA GLY A 40 8.27 -10.80 -5.01
C GLY A 40 7.57 -11.74 -4.02
N SER A 41 7.11 -12.87 -4.53
CA SER A 41 6.34 -13.89 -3.83
C SER A 41 6.69 -15.29 -4.36
N GLU A 42 6.13 -16.34 -3.74
CA GLU A 42 6.44 -17.73 -4.10
C GLU A 42 6.14 -18.06 -5.57
N ASN A 43 4.99 -17.63 -6.08
CA ASN A 43 4.55 -17.82 -7.47
C ASN A 43 4.91 -16.64 -8.39
N HIS A 44 5.64 -15.64 -7.88
CA HIS A 44 6.16 -14.50 -8.65
C HIS A 44 7.44 -13.94 -8.01
N PRO A 45 8.62 -14.52 -8.30
CA PRO A 45 9.87 -14.19 -7.60
C PRO A 45 10.49 -12.84 -8.02
N ASP A 46 9.82 -12.08 -8.88
CA ASP A 46 10.28 -10.79 -9.37
C ASP A 46 9.61 -9.65 -8.55
N PRO A 47 10.28 -8.49 -8.39
CA PRO A 47 9.69 -7.32 -7.74
C PRO A 47 8.41 -6.86 -8.46
N TYR A 48 7.40 -6.46 -7.67
CA TYR A 48 6.16 -5.91 -8.21
C TYR A 48 6.22 -4.40 -8.48
N VAL A 49 7.13 -3.69 -7.79
CA VAL A 49 7.34 -2.25 -7.96
C VAL A 49 8.82 -1.95 -8.21
N ASP A 50 9.08 -0.84 -8.89
CA ASP A 50 10.42 -0.32 -9.05
C ASP A 50 10.97 0.22 -7.72
N THR A 51 12.28 0.16 -7.55
CA THR A 51 12.98 0.57 -6.31
C THR A 51 12.84 2.04 -5.95
N GLU A 52 12.27 2.88 -6.83
CA GLU A 52 12.05 4.31 -6.55
C GLU A 52 11.05 4.56 -5.42
N TRP A 53 10.17 3.59 -5.15
CA TRP A 53 9.20 3.63 -4.03
C TRP A 53 9.81 3.17 -2.70
N LEU A 54 11.03 2.62 -2.74
CA LEU A 54 11.73 2.08 -1.58
C LEU A 54 12.53 3.19 -0.91
N CYS A 55 12.09 3.63 0.26
CA CYS A 55 12.91 4.45 1.14
C CYS A 55 13.11 3.69 2.45
N ASN A 56 14.35 3.32 2.76
CA ASN A 56 14.73 2.61 4.01
C ASN A 56 13.98 1.29 4.29
N GLY A 57 13.51 0.57 3.27
CA GLY A 57 12.78 -0.68 3.46
C GLY A 57 11.27 -0.51 3.68
N GLU A 58 10.77 0.72 3.63
CA GLU A 58 9.36 1.07 3.73
C GLU A 58 8.83 1.58 2.40
N VAL A 59 7.50 1.50 2.25
CA VAL A 59 6.77 2.16 1.17
C VAL A 59 6.14 3.39 1.79
N ASN A 60 6.68 4.54 1.44
CA ASN A 60 6.25 5.80 1.99
C ASN A 60 5.38 6.54 0.98
N ASP A 61 4.44 7.32 1.51
CA ASP A 61 3.73 8.31 0.72
C ASP A 61 4.66 9.47 0.32
N ARG A 62 4.14 10.37 -0.52
CA ARG A 62 4.86 11.58 -0.96
C ARG A 62 5.38 12.49 0.16
N TRP A 63 4.88 12.36 1.39
CA TRP A 63 5.34 13.12 2.56
C TRP A 63 6.42 12.39 3.35
N GLY A 64 6.71 11.14 2.99
CA GLY A 64 7.69 10.30 3.66
C GLY A 64 7.10 9.46 4.78
N ASN A 65 5.77 9.42 4.93
CA ASN A 65 5.09 8.62 5.95
C ASN A 65 4.76 7.23 5.40
N ALA A 66 5.01 6.18 6.18
CA ALA A 66 4.75 4.82 5.74
C ALA A 66 3.26 4.57 5.48
N PHE A 67 2.93 3.94 4.35
CA PHE A 67 1.58 3.47 4.09
C PHE A 67 1.18 2.36 5.06
N VAL A 68 -0.05 2.45 5.57
CA VAL A 68 -0.63 1.44 6.44
C VAL A 68 -1.44 0.45 5.60
N TYR A 69 -1.01 -0.81 5.62
CA TYR A 69 -1.76 -1.93 5.06
C TYR A 69 -2.61 -2.60 6.15
N ARG A 70 -3.89 -2.84 5.86
CA ARG A 70 -4.81 -3.53 6.76
C ARG A 70 -5.59 -4.59 6.01
N ARG A 71 -5.69 -5.76 6.60
CA ARG A 71 -6.53 -6.85 6.09
C ARG A 71 -7.76 -7.02 6.94
N PHE A 72 -8.87 -7.30 6.28
CA PHE A 72 -10.15 -7.57 6.90
C PHE A 72 -10.71 -8.85 6.34
N LYS A 73 -11.33 -9.64 7.20
CA LYS A 73 -12.10 -10.81 6.79
C LYS A 73 -13.57 -10.45 6.82
N THR A 74 -14.18 -10.30 5.65
CA THR A 74 -15.61 -9.98 5.52
C THR A 74 -16.34 -11.23 5.08
N GLY A 75 -16.72 -12.08 6.06
CA GLY A 75 -17.30 -13.39 5.79
C GLY A 75 -16.30 -14.34 5.13
N GLU A 76 -16.62 -14.83 3.94
CA GLU A 76 -15.75 -15.71 3.13
C GLU A 76 -14.76 -14.94 2.23
N ARG A 77 -14.88 -13.61 2.14
CA ARG A 77 -14.03 -12.79 1.28
C ARG A 77 -12.96 -12.09 2.10
N ASP A 78 -11.71 -12.24 1.66
CA ASP A 78 -10.60 -11.44 2.15
C ASP A 78 -10.62 -10.09 1.44
N ASP A 79 -10.51 -9.03 2.23
CA ASP A 79 -10.51 -7.65 1.77
C ASP A 79 -9.37 -6.87 2.43
N PHE A 80 -8.97 -5.74 1.87
CA PHE A 80 -7.85 -4.95 2.38
C PHE A 80 -8.06 -3.46 2.19
N GLU A 81 -7.30 -2.67 2.95
CA GLU A 81 -7.25 -1.23 2.88
C GLU A 81 -5.78 -0.78 2.89
N ILE A 82 -5.49 0.28 2.15
CA ILE A 82 -4.22 1.00 2.19
C ILE A 82 -4.54 2.43 2.59
N VAL A 83 -3.85 2.95 3.61
CA VAL A 83 -4.09 4.27 4.19
C VAL A 83 -2.79 5.07 4.21
N SER A 84 -2.85 6.34 3.83
CA SER A 84 -1.87 7.38 4.19
C SER A 84 -2.51 8.30 5.22
N TRP A 85 -1.74 8.66 6.24
CA TRP A 85 -2.13 9.60 7.28
C TRP A 85 -1.88 11.07 6.90
N GLY A 86 -1.67 11.36 5.62
CA GLY A 86 -1.39 12.73 5.19
C GLY A 86 0.01 13.21 5.62
N ALA A 87 0.22 14.52 5.53
CA ALA A 87 1.52 15.14 5.76
C ALA A 87 2.00 15.09 7.23
N ASP A 88 1.07 15.09 8.19
CA ASP A 88 1.39 15.08 9.62
C ASP A 88 1.68 13.67 10.15
N GLY A 89 1.34 12.62 9.38
CA GLY A 89 1.63 11.23 9.70
C GLY A 89 0.76 10.66 10.83
N VAL A 90 -0.33 11.34 11.22
CA VAL A 90 -1.22 10.89 12.29
C VAL A 90 -2.67 10.77 11.82
N PRO A 91 -3.48 9.88 12.43
CA PRO A 91 -4.88 9.74 12.03
C PRO A 91 -5.69 11.02 12.23
N GLY A 92 -6.37 11.47 11.19
CA GLY A 92 -7.29 12.60 11.20
C GLY A 92 -6.88 13.70 10.23
N GLY A 93 -6.82 14.94 10.73
CA GLY A 93 -6.36 16.09 9.96
C GLY A 93 -7.34 16.63 8.91
N GLU A 94 -6.94 17.74 8.30
CA GLU A 94 -7.68 18.42 7.22
C GLU A 94 -6.70 18.87 6.12
N GLY A 95 -7.20 19.04 4.89
CA GLY A 95 -6.39 19.49 3.77
C GLY A 95 -5.26 18.51 3.45
N ARG A 96 -3.99 18.93 3.65
CA ARG A 96 -2.81 18.08 3.38
C ARG A 96 -2.55 17.05 4.48
N ASP A 97 -3.12 17.27 5.66
CA ASP A 97 -2.99 16.37 6.81
C ASP A 97 -4.14 15.35 6.83
N ALA A 98 -5.06 15.42 5.86
CA ALA A 98 -6.23 14.56 5.83
C ALA A 98 -5.86 13.12 5.42
N ASP A 99 -6.39 12.16 6.18
CA ASP A 99 -6.31 10.74 5.84
C ASP A 99 -6.88 10.42 4.45
N THR A 100 -6.11 9.66 3.68
CA THR A 100 -6.53 9.11 2.38
C THR A 100 -6.49 7.59 2.44
N SER A 101 -7.57 6.93 2.02
CA SER A 101 -7.73 5.47 2.08
C SER A 101 -8.22 4.92 0.74
N SER A 102 -7.74 3.73 0.36
CA SER A 102 -8.22 3.01 -0.83
C SER A 102 -9.70 2.62 -0.78
N LYS A 103 -10.32 2.66 0.40
CA LYS A 103 -11.75 2.41 0.60
C LYS A 103 -12.61 3.67 0.66
N ARG A 104 -12.00 4.84 0.87
CA ARG A 104 -12.73 6.10 0.93
C ARG A 104 -13.16 6.48 -0.50
N ARG A 105 -14.46 6.66 -0.71
CA ARG A 105 -15.04 7.14 -1.97
C ARG A 105 -15.20 8.64 -1.95
#